data_AF-A0A366ZUB3-F1
#
_entry.id   AF-A0A366ZUB3-F1
#
_cell.length_a   1.000
_cell.length_b   1.000
_cell.length_c   1.000
_cell.angle_alpha   90.00
_cell.angle_beta   90.00
_cell.angle_gamma   90.00
#
_symmetry.space_group_name_H-M   'P 1'
#
loop_
_entity.id
_entity.type
_entity.pdbx_description
1 polymer ?
#
loop_
_entity_poly.entity_id
_entity_poly.type
_entity_poly.pdbx_seq_one_letter_code
_entity_poly.pdbx_strand_id
1 'polypeptide(L)' 'MTRTVTRIETLDLEIAVAYIALGVARSAETRCPSAENTRRVAEAEADVDALLDQRLDAA' A
#
# COMPACT_ATOMS: atom_id res chain seq x y z
N MET A 1 19.65 9.79 15.99
CA MET A 1 18.70 8.92 15.25
C MET A 1 18.97 7.48 15.65
N THR A 2 17.94 6.74 16.06
CA THR A 2 18.05 5.32 16.43
C THR A 2 17.52 4.44 15.29
N ARG A 3 18.01 3.20 15.17
CA ARG A 3 17.65 2.27 14.08
C ARG A 3 16.13 2.07 13.93
N THR A 4 15.39 2.15 15.03
CA THR A 4 13.92 2.04 15.06
C THR A 4 13.22 3.25 14.43
N VAL A 5 13.73 4.48 14.66
CA VAL A 5 13.17 5.70 14.07
C VAL A 5 13.29 5.67 12.55
N THR A 6 14.46 5.31 12.02
CA THR A 6 14.66 5.18 10.56
C THR A 6 13.80 4.09 9.93
N ARG A 7 13.54 3.00 10.67
CA ARG A 7 12.66 1.93 10.20
C ARG A 7 11.20 2.39 10.11
N ILE A 8 10.72 3.15 11.10
CA ILE A 8 9.36 3.71 11.10
C ILE A 8 9.17 4.70 9.94
N GLU A 9 10.12 5.63 9.75
CA GLU A 9 10.08 6.59 8.64
C GLU A 9 10.07 5.89 7.27
N THR A 10 10.78 4.76 7.16
CA THR A 10 10.79 3.93 5.95
C THR A 10 9.44 3.27 5.71
N LEU A 11 8.82 2.69 6.75
CA LEU A 11 7.48 2.10 6.66
C LEU A 11 6.43 3.15 6.27
N ASP A 12 6.48 4.35 6.85
CA ASP A 12 5.56 5.43 6.51
C ASP A 12 5.68 5.85 5.03
N LEU A 13 6.91 5.87 4.49
CA LEU A 13 7.15 6.12 3.07
C LEU A 13 6.62 4.98 2.18
N GLU A 14 6.87 3.72 2.54
CA GLU A 14 6.39 2.56 1.79
C GLU A 14 4.85 2.53 1.75
N ILE A 15 4.19 2.81 2.88
CA ILE A 15 2.71 2.95 2.96
C ILE A 15 2.22 4.03 2.00
N ALA A 16 2.87 5.21 1.99
CA ALA A 16 2.47 6.30 1.11
C ALA A 16 2.57 5.91 -0.37
N VAL A 17 3.63 5.20 -0.78
CA VAL A 17 3.81 4.72 -2.15
C VAL A 17 2.77 3.65 -2.50
N ALA A 18 2.52 2.69 -1.61
CA ALA A 18 1.52 1.63 -1.83
C ALA A 18 0.11 2.23 -1.98
N TYR A 19 -0.23 3.26 -1.19
CA TYR A 19 -1.53 3.93 -1.29
C TYR A 19 -1.71 4.68 -2.63
N ILE A 20 -0.63 5.26 -3.17
CA ILE A 20 -0.65 5.86 -4.52
C ILE A 20 -0.89 4.77 -5.57
N ALA A 21 -0.22 3.62 -5.47
CA ALA A 21 -0.40 2.49 -6.38
C ALA A 21 -1.84 1.95 -6.36
N LEU A 22 -2.44 1.83 -5.17
CA LEU A 22 -3.85 1.48 -5.00
C LEU A 22 -4.77 2.48 -5.70
N GLY A 23 -4.51 3.79 -5.56
CA GLY A 23 -5.26 4.83 -6.27
C GLY A 23 -5.19 4.69 -7.80
N VAL A 24 -4.02 4.33 -8.34
CA VAL A 24 -3.83 4.04 -9.76
C VAL A 24 -4.61 2.79 -10.18
N ALA A 25 -4.57 1.72 -9.40
CA ALA A 25 -5.32 0.49 -9.67
C ALA A 25 -6.84 0.74 -9.70
N ARG A 26 -7.37 1.45 -8.70
CA ARG A 26 -8.79 1.85 -8.63
C ARG A 26 -9.20 2.73 -9.81
N SER A 27 -8.32 3.64 -10.24
CA SER A 27 -8.55 4.48 -11.41
C SER A 27 -8.62 3.65 -12.70
N ALA A 28 -7.74 2.65 -12.83
CA ALA A 28 -7.73 1.74 -13.97
C ALA A 28 -8.99 0.86 -14.01
N GLU A 29 -9.42 0.32 -12.86
CA GLU A 29 -10.67 -0.44 -12.74
C GLU A 29 -11.88 0.43 -13.07
N THR A 30 -11.97 1.65 -12.53
CA THR A 30 -13.08 2.59 -12.80
C THR A 30 -13.17 2.90 -14.29
N ARG A 31 -12.04 3.09 -14.97
CA ARG A 31 -12.00 3.40 -16.40
C ARG A 31 -12.28 2.18 -17.28
N CYS A 32 -11.83 1.00 -16.87
CA CYS A 32 -11.97 -0.25 -17.60
C CYS A 32 -12.20 -1.42 -16.62
N PRO A 33 -13.46 -1.70 -16.26
CA PRO A 33 -13.78 -2.81 -15.37
C PRO A 33 -13.41 -4.13 -16.05
N SER A 34 -12.52 -4.88 -15.44
CA SER A 34 -12.09 -6.19 -15.92
C SER A 34 -11.59 -7.03 -14.75
N ALA A 35 -11.67 -8.35 -14.86
CA ALA A 35 -11.18 -9.26 -13.83
C ALA A 35 -9.70 -8.99 -13.47
N GLU A 36 -8.89 -8.61 -14.46
CA GLU A 36 -7.49 -8.24 -14.25
C GLU A 36 -7.35 -6.97 -13.40
N ASN A 37 -8.11 -5.91 -13.69
CA ASN A 37 -8.04 -4.68 -12.91
C ASN A 37 -8.61 -4.87 -11.50
N THR A 38 -9.70 -5.63 -11.35
CA THR A 38 -10.24 -6.00 -10.03
C THR A 38 -9.20 -6.77 -9.21
N ARG A 39 -8.47 -7.71 -9.85
CA ARG A 39 -7.37 -8.42 -9.19
C ARG A 39 -6.26 -7.46 -8.74
N ARG A 40 -5.84 -6.53 -9.60
CA ARG A 40 -4.80 -5.54 -9.25
C ARG A 40 -5.22 -4.63 -8.11
N VAL A 41 -6.50 -4.28 -8.01
CA VAL A 41 -7.01 -3.53 -6.86
C VAL A 41 -6.90 -4.37 -5.59
N ALA A 42 -7.36 -5.63 -5.62
CA ALA A 42 -7.25 -6.51 -4.46
C ALA A 42 -5.80 -6.76 -4.02
N GLU A 43 -4.87 -6.95 -4.97
CA GLU A 43 -3.44 -7.10 -4.69
C GLU A 43 -2.87 -5.82 -4.05
N ALA A 44 -3.17 -4.65 -4.62
CA ALA A 44 -2.69 -3.38 -4.05
C ALA A 44 -3.30 -3.06 -2.67
N GLU A 45 -4.54 -3.45 -2.41
CA GLU A 45 -5.16 -3.34 -1.08
C GLU A 45 -4.45 -4.24 -0.08
N ALA A 46 -4.19 -5.49 -0.43
CA ALA A 46 -3.47 -6.44 0.43
C ALA A 46 -2.05 -5.95 0.76
N ASP A 47 -1.35 -5.33 -0.19
CA ASP A 47 -0.02 -4.76 0.04
C ASP A 47 -0.06 -3.58 1.03
N VAL A 48 -1.07 -2.70 0.92
CA VAL A 48 -1.26 -1.59 1.87
C VAL A 48 -1.56 -2.12 3.27
N ASP A 49 -2.48 -3.08 3.39
CA ASP A 49 -2.85 -3.67 4.68
C ASP A 49 -1.65 -4.34 5.36
N ALA A 50 -0.84 -5.09 4.61
CA ALA A 50 0.37 -5.72 5.13
C ALA A 50 1.41 -4.72 5.66
N LEU A 51 1.51 -3.53 5.06
CA LEU A 51 2.40 -2.47 5.53
C LEU A 51 1.83 -1.75 6.76
N LEU A 52 0.52 -1.54 6.81
CA LEU A 52 -0.16 -0.97 7.98
C LEU A 52 -0.02 -1.89 9.20
N ASP A 53 -0.18 -3.19 9.03
CA ASP A 53 0.05 -4.19 10.09
C ASP A 53 1.48 -4.11 10.63
N GLN A 54 2.48 -4.07 9.73
CA GLN A 54 3.88 -3.89 10.14
C GLN A 54 4.13 -2.58 10.89
N ARG A 55 3.42 -1.52 10.50
CA ARG A 55 3.54 -0.21 11.14
C ARG A 55 2.88 -0.15 12.52
N LEU A 56 1.80 -0.91 12.70
CA LEU A 56 1.13 -1.11 13.98
C LEU A 56 2.01 -1.93 14.93
N ASP A 57 2.62 -3.02 14.46
CA ASP A 57 3.52 -3.86 15.26
C ASP A 57 4.83 -3.14 15.67
N ALA A 58 5.22 -2.10 14.93
CA ALA A 58 6.40 -1.30 15.21
C ALA A 58 6.15 -0.10 16.16
N ALA A 59 4.90 0.17 16.53
CA ALA A 59 4.49 1.28 17.40
C ALA A 59 4.59 0.92 18.89
#